data_AF-A0A7W1AIN1-F1
#
_entry.id   AF-A0A7W1AIN1-F1
#
_cell.length_a   1.000
_cell.length_b   1.000
_cell.length_c   1.000
_cell.angle_alpha   90.00
_cell.angle_beta   90.00
_cell.angle_gamma   90.00
#
_symmetry.space_group_name_H-M   'P 1'
#
loop_
_entity.id
_entity.type
_entity.pdbx_description
1 polymer ?
#
loop_
_entity_poly.entity_id
_entity_poly.type
_entity_poly.pdbx_seq_one_letter_code
_entity_poly.pdbx_strand_id
1 'polypeptide(L)'
;MKVGWLTVAALAACGSSGSSSTDASMNDVSVDAGNCFGAGLTRTCLTAAPTMPLILDGNLDTTSDPRCIDDQGWCVIAGSQIQIITLRVTGTKPAVFVSTGAIRVQNLDASSKRAGGLGPAANSPTCIPPQTPSQAGGGPGGTFGGRGGDGGVGGLNSAEAGLVVSVTAFRGGCGGATGAGTNGGTGGASGGALSLISRTHIDIEKLNASGAAGGGGSGGADGGGGGGSGGMINLQAPVINVSGSVFANGGGGGEGGANGVVGLEPFAATNAALGGSANAGGDGGNGSAGTTRAGAKGSDAATGGGGGGGAGVITLIPAQVTGGVLSPAPT
;
A
#
# COMPACT_ATOMS: atom_id res chain seq x y z
N MET A 1 46.90 -3.26 -15.53
CA MET A 1 46.43 -2.10 -16.34
C MET A 1 45.98 -0.99 -15.38
N LYS A 2 46.25 0.25 -15.77
CA LYS A 2 46.38 1.44 -14.92
C LYS A 2 45.09 1.85 -14.18
N VAL A 3 45.23 2.13 -12.89
CA VAL A 3 44.25 2.82 -12.03
C VAL A 3 44.51 4.32 -12.13
N GLY A 4 43.54 5.08 -12.63
CA GLY A 4 43.60 6.55 -12.71
C GLY A 4 42.75 7.19 -11.63
N TRP A 5 43.39 7.93 -10.73
CA TRP A 5 42.76 8.76 -9.70
C TRP A 5 42.41 10.13 -10.31
N LEU A 6 41.18 10.61 -10.09
CA LEU A 6 40.76 11.95 -10.47
C LEU A 6 40.52 12.79 -9.22
N THR A 7 41.41 13.74 -8.99
CA THR A 7 41.33 14.80 -7.98
C THR A 7 40.49 15.96 -8.53
N VAL A 8 39.45 16.38 -7.82
CA VAL A 8 38.70 17.62 -8.16
C VAL A 8 39.00 18.67 -7.09
N ALA A 9 39.51 19.81 -7.56
CA ALA A 9 39.99 20.93 -6.79
C ALA A 9 38.84 21.80 -6.23
N ALA A 10 39.06 22.32 -5.03
CA ALA A 10 38.25 23.34 -4.40
C ALA A 10 38.47 24.71 -5.05
N LEU A 11 37.40 25.42 -5.40
CA LEU A 11 37.44 26.85 -5.71
C LEU A 11 36.73 27.61 -4.59
N ALA A 12 37.51 28.40 -3.84
CA ALA A 12 37.04 29.45 -2.96
C ALA A 12 36.90 30.74 -3.77
N ALA A 13 35.75 31.41 -3.68
CA ALA A 13 35.58 32.79 -4.12
C ALA A 13 34.81 33.56 -3.06
N CYS A 14 35.52 34.48 -2.42
CA CYS A 14 35.01 35.50 -1.51
C CYS A 14 34.68 36.75 -2.36
N GLY A 15 33.51 37.36 -2.17
CA GLY A 15 33.10 38.54 -2.92
C GLY A 15 31.86 39.21 -2.32
N SER A 16 32.09 40.06 -1.32
CA SER A 16 31.12 41.01 -0.75
C SER A 16 30.98 42.24 -1.64
N SER A 17 29.77 42.82 -1.76
CA SER A 17 29.49 44.28 -1.62
C SER A 17 28.02 44.65 -1.93
N GLY A 18 27.34 45.09 -0.86
CA GLY A 18 26.25 46.06 -0.73
C GLY A 18 25.35 46.52 -1.89
N SER A 19 24.04 46.48 -1.62
CA SER A 19 23.06 47.47 -2.09
C SER A 19 21.90 47.66 -1.09
N SER A 20 22.04 48.70 -0.28
CA SER A 20 21.06 49.76 0.04
C SER A 20 19.57 49.53 -0.29
N SER A 21 18.77 49.37 0.76
CA SER A 21 17.48 50.03 1.03
C SER A 21 16.40 50.10 -0.07
N THR A 22 15.46 49.16 0.01
CA THR A 22 14.03 49.51 0.07
C THR A 22 13.36 48.50 0.99
N ASP A 23 13.14 48.86 2.24
CA ASP A 23 12.26 48.15 3.16
C ASP A 23 10.83 48.37 2.67
N ALA A 24 10.46 47.66 1.60
CA ALA A 24 9.08 47.40 1.31
C ALA A 24 8.62 46.58 2.51
N SER A 25 7.85 47.21 3.40
CA SER A 25 7.22 46.52 4.52
C SER A 25 6.56 45.29 3.93
N MET A 26 7.21 44.15 4.10
CA MET A 26 6.52 42.89 4.02
C MET A 26 5.51 43.07 5.15
N ASN A 27 4.29 43.41 4.77
CA ASN A 27 3.16 42.82 5.44
C ASN A 27 3.52 41.34 5.38
N ASP A 28 4.21 40.88 6.43
CA ASP A 28 4.14 39.54 6.93
C ASP A 28 2.65 39.35 7.04
N VAL A 29 2.07 38.90 5.92
CA VAL A 29 0.92 38.05 5.93
C VAL A 29 1.42 37.01 6.90
N SER A 30 1.03 37.17 8.17
CA SER A 30 0.90 36.09 9.11
C SER A 30 0.40 34.98 8.22
N VAL A 31 1.29 34.09 7.81
CA VAL A 31 0.88 32.86 7.16
C VAL A 31 0.18 32.24 8.33
N ASP A 32 -1.10 32.58 8.50
CA ASP A 32 -1.95 32.17 9.60
C ASP A 32 -1.68 30.70 9.63
N ALA A 33 -0.87 30.28 10.60
CA ALA A 33 -0.11 29.06 10.48
C ALA A 33 -1.18 27.99 10.43
N GLY A 34 -1.48 27.57 9.19
CA GLY A 34 -2.85 27.20 8.89
C GLY A 34 -3.21 26.04 9.79
N ASN A 35 -4.50 25.77 9.94
CA ASN A 35 -4.92 24.47 10.46
C ASN A 35 -4.63 23.37 9.42
N CYS A 36 -3.46 23.45 8.78
CA CYS A 36 -2.84 22.51 7.89
C CYS A 36 -2.06 21.49 8.70
N PHE A 37 -2.23 20.24 8.30
CA PHE A 37 -1.62 19.08 8.90
C PHE A 37 -0.94 18.30 7.79
N GLY A 38 0.17 17.68 8.16
CA GLY A 38 0.90 16.80 7.28
C GLY A 38 1.88 17.51 6.35
N ALA A 39 2.56 16.71 5.53
CA ALA A 39 3.50 17.13 4.50
C ALA A 39 3.46 16.13 3.33
N GLY A 40 4.17 16.46 2.24
CA GLY A 40 4.32 15.57 1.09
C GLY A 40 2.97 15.19 0.46
N LEU A 41 2.72 13.89 0.31
CA LEU A 41 1.56 13.34 -0.40
C LEU A 41 0.24 13.48 0.37
N THR A 42 0.26 13.80 1.67
CA THR A 42 -0.95 13.85 2.52
C THR A 42 -1.04 15.14 3.33
N ARG A 43 -0.86 16.29 2.68
CA ARG A 43 -1.09 17.60 3.31
C ARG A 43 -2.56 18.00 3.18
N THR A 44 -3.22 18.23 4.30
CA THR A 44 -4.63 18.66 4.38
C THR A 44 -4.75 19.93 5.21
N CYS A 45 -5.69 20.81 4.90
CA CYS A 45 -5.95 22.04 5.66
C CYS A 45 -7.40 22.10 6.12
N LEU A 46 -7.60 22.08 7.43
CA LEU A 46 -8.91 22.19 8.06
C LEU A 46 -9.29 23.66 8.24
N THR A 47 -10.59 23.95 8.34
CA THR A 47 -11.07 25.32 8.63
C THR A 47 -10.75 25.74 10.07
N ALA A 48 -10.79 24.80 11.01
CA ALA A 48 -10.44 24.98 12.41
C ALA A 48 -9.66 23.76 12.93
N ALA A 49 -8.77 23.98 13.90
CA ALA A 49 -8.11 22.88 14.60
C ALA A 49 -9.13 22.05 15.40
N PRO A 50 -9.08 20.71 15.36
CA PRO A 50 -9.98 19.89 16.15
C PRO A 50 -9.69 20.05 17.65
N THR A 51 -10.73 20.31 18.44
CA THR A 51 -10.65 20.53 19.89
C THR A 51 -11.19 19.37 20.72
N MET A 52 -12.04 18.50 20.13
CA MET A 52 -12.66 17.38 20.83
C MET A 52 -11.93 16.06 20.54
N PRO A 53 -11.70 15.20 21.55
CA PRO A 53 -11.15 13.87 21.34
C PRO A 53 -12.16 12.97 20.62
N LEU A 54 -11.65 11.98 19.88
CA LEU A 54 -12.45 11.07 19.06
C LEU A 54 -12.04 9.62 19.33
N ILE A 55 -13.03 8.77 19.60
CA ILE A 55 -12.86 7.33 19.71
C ILE A 55 -13.53 6.68 18.50
N LEU A 56 -12.80 5.82 17.80
CA LEU A 56 -13.24 5.11 16.61
C LEU A 56 -13.21 3.61 16.84
N ASP A 57 -14.32 2.97 16.52
CA ASP A 57 -14.51 1.52 16.59
C ASP A 57 -15.51 1.07 15.51
N GLY A 58 -15.47 -0.20 15.11
CA GLY A 58 -16.36 -0.79 14.11
C GLY A 58 -15.90 -0.57 12.66
N ASN A 59 -16.80 -0.05 11.82
CA ASN A 59 -16.54 0.15 10.39
C ASN A 59 -16.54 1.65 10.03
N LEU A 60 -15.69 2.02 9.07
CA LEU A 60 -15.64 3.35 8.44
C LEU A 60 -15.67 3.19 6.92
N ASP A 61 -16.75 3.60 6.27
CA ASP A 61 -16.81 3.67 4.80
C ASP A 61 -16.44 5.09 4.34
N THR A 62 -15.25 5.23 3.78
CA THR A 62 -14.71 6.50 3.27
C THR A 62 -15.54 7.14 2.15
N THR A 63 -16.54 6.43 1.61
CA THR A 63 -17.43 6.92 0.57
C THR A 63 -18.65 7.63 1.14
N SER A 64 -19.21 7.11 2.24
CA SER A 64 -20.55 7.49 2.73
C SER A 64 -20.60 7.85 4.21
N ASP A 65 -19.52 7.68 4.97
CA ASP A 65 -19.51 8.01 6.39
C ASP A 65 -19.68 9.52 6.59
N PRO A 66 -20.65 9.98 7.39
CA PRO A 66 -20.93 11.41 7.57
C PRO A 66 -19.82 12.15 8.34
N ARG A 67 -18.91 11.44 9.02
CA ARG A 67 -17.75 12.05 9.69
C ARG A 67 -16.64 12.41 8.69
N CYS A 68 -16.76 11.93 7.45
CA CYS A 68 -15.80 12.12 6.39
C CYS A 68 -15.80 13.57 5.91
N ILE A 69 -14.69 14.29 6.15
CA ILE A 69 -14.45 15.58 5.51
C ILE A 69 -13.75 15.31 4.18
N ASP A 70 -14.39 15.67 3.07
CA ASP A 70 -13.80 15.52 1.75
C ASP A 70 -12.73 16.59 1.50
N ASP A 71 -11.47 16.17 1.41
CA ASP A 71 -10.35 17.05 1.05
C ASP A 71 -9.47 16.35 0.02
N GLN A 72 -9.33 16.97 -1.17
CA GLN A 72 -8.54 16.42 -2.28
C GLN A 72 -8.95 14.98 -2.71
N GLY A 73 -10.21 14.60 -2.45
CA GLY A 73 -10.72 13.26 -2.72
C GLY A 73 -10.36 12.23 -1.64
N TRP A 74 -9.85 12.67 -0.50
CA TRP A 74 -9.63 11.84 0.69
C TRP A 74 -10.78 11.96 1.66
N CYS A 75 -10.92 10.93 2.48
CA CYS A 75 -11.77 10.96 3.65
C CYS A 75 -10.96 11.36 4.89
N VAL A 76 -11.09 12.62 5.31
CA VAL A 76 -10.36 13.13 6.48
C VAL A 76 -11.21 13.00 7.73
N ILE A 77 -10.65 12.35 8.76
CA ILE A 77 -11.22 12.21 10.10
C ILE A 77 -10.31 12.96 11.07
N ALA A 78 -10.86 13.95 11.79
CA ALA A 78 -10.07 14.83 12.65
C ALA A 78 -10.54 14.80 14.13
N GLY A 79 -9.60 14.85 15.06
CA GLY A 79 -9.88 14.91 16.51
C GLY A 79 -8.71 15.48 17.31
N SER A 80 -8.95 16.06 18.48
CA SER A 80 -7.84 16.59 19.31
C SER A 80 -6.94 15.49 19.89
N GLN A 81 -7.52 14.30 20.05
CA GLN A 81 -6.84 13.01 20.19
C GLN A 81 -7.67 12.00 19.41
N ILE A 82 -7.05 10.98 18.82
CA ILE A 82 -7.76 9.88 18.17
C ILE A 82 -7.36 8.57 18.83
N GLN A 83 -8.35 7.82 19.28
CA GLN A 83 -8.17 6.45 19.74
C GLN A 83 -8.92 5.50 18.82
N ILE A 84 -8.20 4.55 18.21
CA ILE A 84 -8.73 3.52 17.33
C ILE A 84 -8.66 2.19 18.06
N ILE A 85 -9.82 1.59 18.36
CA ILE A 85 -9.92 0.29 19.04
C ILE A 85 -9.82 -0.84 18.03
N THR A 86 -10.94 -1.20 17.37
CA THR A 86 -10.96 -2.13 16.24
C THR A 86 -11.72 -1.49 15.09
N LEU A 87 -10.98 -0.90 14.15
CA LEU A 87 -11.56 -0.18 13.02
C LEU A 87 -11.23 -0.86 11.70
N ARG A 88 -12.26 -1.25 10.96
CA ARG A 88 -12.17 -1.66 9.56
C ARG A 88 -12.50 -0.45 8.68
N VAL A 89 -11.59 -0.11 7.77
CA VAL A 89 -11.78 1.00 6.83
C VAL A 89 -11.99 0.43 5.43
N THR A 90 -13.01 0.94 4.73
CA THR A 90 -13.34 0.57 3.34
C THR A 90 -13.74 1.81 2.54
N GLY A 91 -14.03 1.65 1.25
CA GLY A 91 -14.61 2.70 0.41
C GLY A 91 -13.69 3.20 -0.70
N THR A 92 -14.17 4.15 -1.50
CA THR A 92 -13.50 4.58 -2.74
C THR A 92 -12.43 5.64 -2.53
N LYS A 93 -12.34 6.22 -1.32
CA LYS A 93 -11.40 7.31 -1.00
C LYS A 93 -10.30 6.83 -0.07
N PRO A 94 -9.06 7.35 -0.19
CA PRO A 94 -8.04 7.15 0.84
C PRO A 94 -8.50 7.70 2.20
N ALA A 95 -8.09 7.08 3.31
CA ALA A 95 -8.44 7.57 4.64
C ALA A 95 -7.27 8.31 5.29
N VAL A 96 -7.54 9.49 5.85
CA VAL A 96 -6.57 10.33 6.54
C VAL A 96 -7.07 10.65 7.94
N PHE A 97 -6.31 10.28 8.96
CA PHE A 97 -6.61 10.57 10.35
C PHE A 97 -5.71 11.68 10.86
N VAL A 98 -6.30 12.77 11.33
CA VAL A 98 -5.60 14.00 11.73
C VAL A 98 -5.81 14.28 13.21
N SER A 99 -4.73 14.50 13.95
CA SER A 99 -4.82 14.93 15.34
C SER A 99 -3.90 16.08 15.71
N THR A 100 -4.43 17.01 16.52
CA THR A 100 -3.63 18.05 17.19
C THR A 100 -2.85 17.52 18.39
N GLY A 101 -3.26 16.37 18.92
CA GLY A 101 -2.58 15.59 19.96
C GLY A 101 -2.19 14.23 19.43
N ALA A 102 -2.39 13.18 20.24
CA ALA A 102 -1.93 11.83 19.96
C ALA A 102 -2.92 11.02 19.10
N ILE A 103 -2.38 10.08 18.32
CA ILE A 103 -3.16 9.00 17.69
C ILE A 103 -2.73 7.67 18.33
N ARG A 104 -3.68 6.90 18.85
CA ARG A 104 -3.45 5.56 19.39
C ARG A 104 -4.21 4.53 18.58
N VAL A 105 -3.53 3.50 18.12
CA VAL A 105 -4.08 2.45 17.27
C VAL A 105 -3.88 1.10 17.91
N GLN A 106 -4.98 0.48 18.35
CA GLN A 106 -4.98 -0.92 18.77
C GLN A 106 -5.07 -1.84 17.54
N ASN A 107 -6.13 -1.72 16.74
CA ASN A 107 -6.28 -2.50 15.50
C ASN A 107 -6.96 -1.67 14.41
N LEU A 108 -6.20 -1.33 13.37
CA LEU A 108 -6.68 -0.62 12.18
C LEU A 108 -6.48 -1.50 10.93
N ASP A 109 -7.58 -1.88 10.29
CA ASP A 109 -7.57 -2.77 9.12
C ASP A 109 -8.12 -2.07 7.87
N ALA A 110 -7.22 -1.72 6.96
CA ALA A 110 -7.48 -1.20 5.61
C ALA A 110 -7.03 -2.19 4.52
N SER A 111 -6.85 -3.47 4.84
CA SER A 111 -6.50 -4.48 3.83
C SER A 111 -7.63 -4.68 2.83
N SER A 112 -7.40 -5.34 1.71
CA SER A 112 -8.48 -6.00 0.97
C SER A 112 -8.54 -7.47 1.37
N LYS A 113 -9.72 -8.08 1.25
CA LYS A 113 -9.93 -9.52 1.48
C LYS A 113 -10.92 -10.03 0.43
N ARG A 114 -10.77 -11.28 -0.03
CA ARG A 114 -11.68 -11.87 -1.03
C ARG A 114 -13.16 -11.82 -0.62
N ALA A 115 -13.45 -11.97 0.67
CA ALA A 115 -14.81 -11.96 1.22
C ALA A 115 -15.11 -10.76 2.15
N GLY A 116 -14.19 -9.79 2.26
CA GLY A 116 -14.24 -8.74 3.30
C GLY A 116 -14.24 -7.30 2.77
N GLY A 117 -14.58 -7.12 1.50
CA GLY A 117 -14.61 -5.83 0.82
C GLY A 117 -13.23 -5.26 0.49
N LEU A 118 -13.25 -4.19 -0.28
CA LEU A 118 -12.07 -3.45 -0.70
C LEU A 118 -11.60 -2.50 0.40
N GLY A 119 -10.28 -2.44 0.61
CA GLY A 119 -9.68 -1.38 1.41
C GLY A 119 -9.90 0.01 0.80
N PRO A 120 -9.71 1.09 1.57
CA PRO A 120 -9.91 2.47 1.12
C PRO A 120 -9.06 2.78 -0.11
N ALA A 121 -9.69 3.18 -1.21
CA ALA A 121 -9.03 3.45 -2.49
C ALA A 121 -8.15 2.31 -3.03
N ALA A 122 -8.50 1.06 -2.72
CA ALA A 122 -7.93 -0.11 -3.38
C ALA A 122 -8.21 -0.10 -4.89
N ASN A 123 -7.44 -0.89 -5.64
CA ASN A 123 -7.47 -1.03 -7.09
C ASN A 123 -7.41 0.32 -7.81
N SER A 124 -6.37 1.11 -7.55
CA SER A 124 -6.27 2.46 -8.11
C SER A 124 -6.39 2.44 -9.64
N PRO A 125 -7.16 3.36 -10.26
CA PRO A 125 -7.26 3.45 -11.72
C PRO A 125 -5.96 3.91 -12.39
N THR A 126 -4.99 4.41 -11.61
CA THR A 126 -3.66 4.82 -12.11
C THR A 126 -2.67 3.66 -12.26
N CYS A 127 -3.12 2.44 -11.96
CA CYS A 127 -2.34 1.23 -12.12
C CYS A 127 -2.03 0.96 -13.59
N ILE A 128 -0.76 0.65 -13.88
CA ILE A 128 -0.38 0.10 -15.18
C ILE A 128 -0.93 -1.33 -15.24
N PRO A 129 -1.81 -1.66 -16.19
CA PRO A 129 -2.35 -3.01 -16.31
C PRO A 129 -1.20 -3.99 -16.61
N PRO A 130 -1.20 -5.20 -16.01
CA PRO A 130 -0.23 -6.22 -16.34
C PRO A 130 -0.53 -6.83 -17.72
N GLN A 131 0.35 -7.70 -18.21
CA GLN A 131 0.07 -8.47 -19.42
C GLN A 131 -1.13 -9.39 -19.19
N THR A 132 -2.06 -9.45 -20.15
CA THR A 132 -3.19 -10.37 -20.10
C THR A 132 -2.69 -11.81 -20.27
N PRO A 133 -3.06 -12.75 -19.37
CA PRO A 133 -2.72 -14.16 -19.57
C PRO A 133 -3.48 -14.75 -20.77
N SER A 134 -2.90 -15.80 -21.35
CA SER A 134 -3.48 -16.49 -22.51
C SER A 134 -3.55 -17.99 -22.27
N GLN A 135 -4.43 -18.67 -23.00
CA GLN A 135 -4.67 -20.12 -22.88
C GLN A 135 -5.05 -20.52 -21.44
N ALA A 136 -4.29 -21.39 -20.79
CA ALA A 136 -4.48 -21.75 -19.38
C ALA A 136 -3.47 -21.05 -18.46
N GLY A 137 -2.84 -19.96 -18.90
CA GLY A 137 -1.84 -19.22 -18.12
C GLY A 137 -2.40 -18.54 -16.88
N GLY A 138 -1.59 -18.48 -15.83
CA GLY A 138 -1.95 -17.81 -14.58
C GLY A 138 -1.95 -16.29 -14.71
N GLY A 139 -2.77 -15.63 -13.91
CA GLY A 139 -2.81 -14.17 -13.81
C GLY A 139 -1.61 -13.64 -13.03
N PRO A 140 -0.91 -12.60 -13.51
CA PRO A 140 0.15 -11.95 -12.75
C PRO A 140 -0.37 -11.26 -11.50
N GLY A 141 0.47 -11.18 -10.48
CA GLY A 141 0.19 -10.44 -9.26
C GLY A 141 0.22 -8.93 -9.46
N GLY A 142 -0.48 -8.21 -8.56
CA GLY A 142 -0.53 -6.76 -8.57
C GLY A 142 0.82 -6.13 -8.20
N THR A 143 1.09 -4.94 -8.73
CA THR A 143 2.33 -4.19 -8.51
C THR A 143 2.07 -2.84 -7.83
N PHE A 144 2.87 -2.47 -6.82
CA PHE A 144 2.84 -1.09 -6.30
C PHE A 144 4.21 -0.59 -5.80
N GLY A 145 4.58 -0.86 -4.54
CA GLY A 145 5.90 -0.55 -4.00
C GLY A 145 6.94 -1.65 -4.25
N GLY A 146 6.46 -2.86 -4.51
CA GLY A 146 7.21 -3.95 -5.11
C GLY A 146 6.48 -4.53 -6.32
N ARG A 147 7.24 -5.20 -7.19
CA ARG A 147 6.70 -5.86 -8.40
C ARG A 147 5.88 -7.08 -7.99
N GLY A 148 4.72 -7.29 -8.60
CA GLY A 148 4.01 -8.57 -8.52
C GLY A 148 4.83 -9.70 -9.13
N GLY A 149 4.46 -10.93 -8.79
CA GLY A 149 4.98 -12.13 -9.46
C GLY A 149 4.32 -12.33 -10.81
N ASP A 150 5.09 -12.83 -11.77
CA ASP A 150 4.54 -13.23 -13.07
C ASP A 150 3.60 -14.43 -12.90
N GLY A 151 2.63 -14.57 -13.79
CA GLY A 151 1.79 -15.76 -13.85
C GLY A 151 2.56 -16.96 -14.40
N GLY A 152 2.20 -18.16 -13.96
CA GLY A 152 2.70 -19.41 -14.51
C GLY A 152 2.25 -19.63 -15.96
N VAL A 153 3.07 -20.33 -16.73
CA VAL A 153 2.76 -20.76 -18.09
C VAL A 153 1.76 -21.92 -18.03
N GLY A 154 0.66 -21.83 -18.79
CA GLY A 154 -0.32 -22.89 -19.00
C GLY A 154 -0.46 -23.23 -20.49
N GLY A 155 0.65 -23.28 -21.22
CA GLY A 155 0.69 -23.37 -22.68
C GLY A 155 1.92 -22.70 -23.27
N LEU A 156 1.73 -21.56 -23.97
CA LEU A 156 2.80 -20.92 -24.74
C LEU A 156 3.63 -19.88 -23.96
N ASN A 157 3.01 -18.99 -23.18
CA ASN A 157 3.72 -17.86 -22.53
C ASN A 157 3.18 -17.56 -21.12
N SER A 158 4.04 -17.00 -20.27
CA SER A 158 3.66 -16.40 -18.97
C SER A 158 3.13 -15.00 -19.19
N ALA A 159 2.18 -14.57 -18.35
CA ALA A 159 1.80 -13.17 -18.28
C ALA A 159 2.69 -12.44 -17.27
N GLU A 160 3.37 -11.40 -17.74
CA GLU A 160 4.25 -10.59 -16.90
C GLU A 160 3.48 -9.63 -16.00
N ALA A 161 3.95 -9.50 -14.76
CA ALA A 161 3.48 -8.50 -13.83
C ALA A 161 3.84 -7.08 -14.31
N GLY A 162 2.92 -6.15 -14.06
CA GLY A 162 3.07 -4.75 -14.43
C GLY A 162 4.30 -4.09 -13.79
N LEU A 163 4.80 -3.04 -14.42
CA LEU A 163 5.96 -2.29 -13.96
C LEU A 163 5.69 -1.59 -12.62
N VAL A 164 6.72 -1.51 -11.77
CA VAL A 164 6.70 -0.71 -10.55
C VAL A 164 6.80 0.76 -10.95
N VAL A 165 5.77 1.55 -10.67
CA VAL A 165 5.78 2.99 -10.89
C VAL A 165 6.16 3.72 -9.61
N SER A 166 6.96 4.77 -9.73
CA SER A 166 7.24 5.66 -8.62
C SER A 166 5.94 6.23 -8.05
N VAL A 167 5.88 6.28 -6.73
CA VAL A 167 4.70 6.78 -6.02
C VAL A 167 4.70 8.30 -6.02
N THR A 168 3.74 8.88 -6.75
CA THR A 168 3.58 10.35 -6.86
C THR A 168 2.25 10.86 -6.29
N ALA A 169 1.39 9.96 -5.80
CA ALA A 169 0.08 10.30 -5.25
C ALA A 169 -0.29 9.38 -4.07
N PHE A 170 -1.12 9.87 -3.16
CA PHE A 170 -1.67 9.09 -2.04
C PHE A 170 -2.84 8.23 -2.51
N ARG A 171 -2.61 6.92 -2.67
CA ARG A 171 -3.57 5.95 -3.24
C ARG A 171 -3.26 4.51 -2.84
N GLY A 172 -4.26 3.61 -2.95
CA GLY A 172 -4.07 2.17 -2.75
C GLY A 172 -3.24 1.53 -3.86
N GLY A 173 -2.97 0.22 -3.74
CA GLY A 173 -2.15 -0.52 -4.69
C GLY A 173 -2.89 -0.93 -5.98
N CYS A 174 -2.28 -1.83 -6.74
CA CYS A 174 -2.87 -2.46 -7.93
C CYS A 174 -3.32 -3.90 -7.69
N GLY A 175 -4.51 -4.25 -8.19
CA GLY A 175 -5.03 -5.61 -8.10
C GLY A 175 -4.21 -6.58 -8.97
N GLY A 176 -4.26 -7.87 -8.63
CA GLY A 176 -3.78 -8.94 -9.49
C GLY A 176 -4.73 -9.15 -10.67
N ALA A 177 -4.22 -9.80 -11.72
CA ALA A 177 -5.02 -10.15 -12.88
C ALA A 177 -5.76 -11.48 -12.69
N THR A 178 -6.91 -11.60 -13.34
CA THR A 178 -7.62 -12.88 -13.48
C THR A 178 -6.83 -13.81 -14.39
N GLY A 179 -6.76 -15.10 -14.04
CA GLY A 179 -6.13 -16.14 -14.88
C GLY A 179 -6.87 -16.33 -16.20
N ALA A 180 -6.21 -16.94 -17.20
CA ALA A 180 -6.84 -17.23 -18.48
C ALA A 180 -7.80 -18.44 -18.40
N GLY A 181 -8.65 -18.60 -19.41
CA GLY A 181 -9.67 -19.65 -19.47
C GLY A 181 -11.09 -19.13 -19.20
N THR A 182 -12.12 -19.96 -19.43
CA THR A 182 -13.53 -19.51 -19.27
C THR A 182 -13.89 -19.28 -17.82
N ASN A 183 -13.24 -20.00 -16.90
CA ASN A 183 -13.44 -19.82 -15.46
C ASN A 183 -12.10 -19.70 -14.72
N GLY A 184 -11.20 -18.90 -15.31
CA GLY A 184 -9.93 -18.47 -14.71
C GLY A 184 -10.12 -17.88 -13.32
N GLY A 185 -9.17 -18.15 -12.44
CA GLY A 185 -9.20 -17.66 -11.06
C GLY A 185 -9.21 -16.14 -11.01
N THR A 186 -10.13 -15.57 -10.24
CA THR A 186 -10.25 -14.10 -10.10
C THR A 186 -8.99 -13.50 -9.48
N GLY A 187 -8.50 -12.38 -10.02
CA GLY A 187 -7.40 -11.63 -9.41
C GLY A 187 -7.77 -11.06 -8.03
N GLY A 188 -6.80 -11.02 -7.12
CA GLY A 188 -6.94 -10.42 -5.79
C GLY A 188 -6.92 -8.89 -5.84
N ALA A 189 -7.78 -8.23 -5.07
CA ALA A 189 -7.78 -6.77 -4.94
C ALA A 189 -6.55 -6.27 -4.17
N SER A 190 -6.09 -5.04 -4.45
CA SER A 190 -4.97 -4.45 -3.70
C SER A 190 -5.36 -3.94 -2.31
N GLY A 191 -4.36 -3.68 -1.48
CA GLY A 191 -4.56 -3.01 -0.19
C GLY A 191 -4.94 -1.53 -0.34
N GLY A 192 -5.56 -1.00 0.71
CA GLY A 192 -6.01 0.40 0.76
C GLY A 192 -4.92 1.42 1.13
N ALA A 193 -5.28 2.70 1.13
CA ALA A 193 -4.42 3.81 1.53
C ALA A 193 -4.85 4.43 2.86
N LEU A 194 -3.89 4.52 3.80
CA LEU A 194 -4.05 5.11 5.13
C LEU A 194 -2.97 6.15 5.39
N SER A 195 -3.36 7.26 6.01
CA SER A 195 -2.44 8.27 6.54
C SER A 195 -2.80 8.60 7.98
N LEU A 196 -1.81 8.55 8.88
CA LEU A 196 -1.94 8.97 10.27
C LEU A 196 -1.06 10.20 10.48
N ILE A 197 -1.67 11.32 10.87
CA ILE A 197 -0.98 12.61 11.02
C ILE A 197 -1.27 13.15 12.42
N SER A 198 -0.23 13.26 13.25
CA SER A 198 -0.30 13.76 14.62
C SER A 198 0.74 14.86 14.85
N ARG A 199 0.39 15.85 15.68
CA ARG A 199 1.38 16.87 16.13
C ARG A 199 2.23 16.41 17.31
N THR A 200 1.91 15.30 17.98
CA THR A 200 2.65 14.84 19.17
C THR A 200 3.26 13.45 18.99
N HIS A 201 2.44 12.40 18.92
CA HIS A 201 2.90 11.02 18.72
C HIS A 201 1.83 10.11 18.13
N ILE A 202 2.28 9.02 17.52
CA ILE A 202 1.45 7.90 17.06
C ILE A 202 1.90 6.62 17.76
N ASP A 203 1.00 5.96 18.47
CA ASP A 203 1.23 4.64 19.07
C ASP A 203 0.46 3.57 18.29
N ILE A 204 1.12 2.49 17.86
CA ILE A 204 0.53 1.45 17.00
C ILE A 204 0.81 0.05 17.54
N GLU A 205 -0.26 -0.69 17.82
CA GLU A 205 -0.24 -2.14 18.02
C GLU A 205 -0.40 -2.88 16.68
N LYS A 206 -1.48 -2.65 15.93
CA LYS A 206 -1.70 -3.30 14.63
C LYS A 206 -2.28 -2.36 13.58
N LEU A 207 -1.62 -2.30 12.43
CA LEU A 207 -2.09 -1.60 11.24
C LEU A 207 -1.86 -2.47 10.00
N ASN A 208 -2.93 -2.77 9.26
CA ASN A 208 -2.89 -3.63 8.07
C ASN A 208 -3.45 -2.91 6.84
N ALA A 209 -2.68 -2.83 5.77
CA ALA A 209 -3.10 -2.33 4.46
C ALA A 209 -2.72 -3.33 3.35
N SER A 210 -2.82 -4.63 3.61
CA SER A 210 -2.39 -5.68 2.68
C SER A 210 -3.36 -5.94 1.53
N GLY A 211 -2.85 -6.50 0.43
CA GLY A 211 -3.65 -6.98 -0.70
C GLY A 211 -4.32 -8.32 -0.43
N ALA A 212 -5.37 -8.60 -1.19
CA ALA A 212 -6.13 -9.83 -1.12
C ALA A 212 -5.51 -10.97 -1.94
N ALA A 213 -5.81 -12.21 -1.57
CA ALA A 213 -5.43 -13.40 -2.30
C ALA A 213 -6.10 -13.50 -3.69
N GLY A 214 -5.44 -14.19 -4.62
CA GLY A 214 -6.00 -14.62 -5.91
C GLY A 214 -6.84 -15.89 -5.77
N GLY A 215 -7.90 -16.01 -6.57
CA GLY A 215 -8.73 -17.21 -6.67
C GLY A 215 -8.04 -18.33 -7.45
N GLY A 216 -8.32 -19.58 -7.13
CA GLY A 216 -7.89 -20.71 -7.97
C GLY A 216 -8.73 -20.84 -9.24
N GLY A 217 -8.19 -21.51 -10.26
CA GLY A 217 -8.94 -21.92 -11.45
C GLY A 217 -10.07 -22.89 -11.10
N SER A 218 -11.10 -22.98 -11.94
CA SER A 218 -12.22 -23.89 -11.69
C SER A 218 -12.46 -24.94 -12.78
N GLY A 219 -11.96 -24.75 -13.99
CA GLY A 219 -11.97 -25.72 -15.08
C GLY A 219 -10.59 -26.31 -15.42
N GLY A 220 -10.58 -27.39 -16.20
CA GLY A 220 -9.37 -28.17 -16.50
C GLY A 220 -8.29 -27.44 -17.29
N ALA A 221 -8.61 -26.30 -17.91
CA ALA A 221 -7.68 -25.45 -18.67
C ALA A 221 -7.74 -23.98 -18.21
N ASP A 222 -8.09 -23.75 -16.94
CA ASP A 222 -8.19 -22.41 -16.36
C ASP A 222 -6.94 -22.09 -15.52
N GLY A 223 -6.35 -20.92 -15.70
CA GLY A 223 -5.22 -20.45 -14.90
C GLY A 223 -5.66 -19.91 -13.54
N GLY A 224 -4.75 -19.90 -12.57
CA GLY A 224 -4.97 -19.28 -11.26
C GLY A 224 -4.94 -17.76 -11.32
N GLY A 225 -5.68 -17.08 -10.45
CA GLY A 225 -5.68 -15.62 -10.35
C GLY A 225 -4.49 -15.08 -9.57
N GLY A 226 -3.94 -13.94 -9.98
CA GLY A 226 -2.84 -13.30 -9.29
C GLY A 226 -3.25 -12.65 -7.97
N GLY A 227 -2.36 -12.63 -6.98
CA GLY A 227 -2.57 -11.93 -5.71
C GLY A 227 -2.51 -10.40 -5.86
N GLY A 228 -3.30 -9.68 -5.07
CA GLY A 228 -3.28 -8.21 -5.04
C GLY A 228 -2.05 -7.65 -4.33
N SER A 229 -1.54 -6.51 -4.79
CA SER A 229 -0.44 -5.82 -4.09
C SER A 229 -0.87 -5.22 -2.75
N GLY A 230 0.10 -4.97 -1.87
CA GLY A 230 -0.12 -4.14 -0.69
C GLY A 230 -0.51 -2.70 -1.03
N GLY A 231 -1.07 -2.00 -0.03
CA GLY A 231 -1.52 -0.62 -0.12
C GLY A 231 -0.48 0.41 0.29
N MET A 232 -0.94 1.58 0.72
CA MET A 232 -0.08 2.67 1.20
C MET A 232 -0.36 2.97 2.67
N ILE A 233 0.71 3.13 3.45
CA ILE A 233 0.63 3.59 4.84
C ILE A 233 1.59 4.78 4.99
N ASN A 234 1.04 5.96 5.26
CA ASN A 234 1.82 7.14 5.59
C ASN A 234 1.69 7.47 7.08
N LEU A 235 2.80 7.58 7.79
CA LEU A 235 2.81 7.93 9.20
C LEU A 235 3.59 9.22 9.42
N GLN A 236 2.96 10.18 10.09
CA GLN A 236 3.54 11.50 10.30
C GLN A 236 3.31 12.00 11.71
N ALA A 237 4.37 12.04 12.50
CA ALA A 237 4.40 12.60 13.85
C ALA A 237 5.83 12.82 14.33
N PRO A 238 6.08 13.68 15.33
CA PRO A 238 7.40 13.79 15.95
C PRO A 238 7.94 12.46 16.49
N VAL A 239 7.06 11.62 17.06
CA VAL A 239 7.40 10.30 17.61
C VAL A 239 6.40 9.26 17.10
N ILE A 240 6.90 8.11 16.63
CA ILE A 240 6.07 6.96 16.27
C ILE A 240 6.56 5.75 17.06
N ASN A 241 5.68 5.19 17.90
CA ASN A 241 5.95 3.98 18.66
C ASN A 241 5.15 2.84 18.04
N VAL A 242 5.84 1.79 17.59
CA VAL A 242 5.18 0.58 17.10
C VAL A 242 5.44 -0.53 18.12
N SER A 243 4.42 -0.90 18.89
CA SER A 243 4.51 -2.01 19.86
C SER A 243 4.22 -3.37 19.22
N GLY A 244 3.51 -3.39 18.07
CA GLY A 244 3.24 -4.61 17.32
C GLY A 244 3.69 -4.53 15.86
N SER A 245 2.76 -4.48 14.90
CA SER A 245 3.07 -4.60 13.47
C SER A 245 2.31 -3.62 12.60
N VAL A 246 3.02 -3.03 11.64
CA VAL A 246 2.48 -2.21 10.56
C VAL A 246 2.83 -2.88 9.24
N PHE A 247 1.83 -3.27 8.44
CA PHE A 247 2.13 -4.01 7.21
C PHE A 247 1.19 -3.77 6.03
N ALA A 248 1.77 -3.76 4.84
CA ALA A 248 1.13 -3.64 3.54
C ALA A 248 1.70 -4.72 2.60
N ASN A 249 1.42 -5.97 2.93
CA ASN A 249 1.93 -7.15 2.22
C ASN A 249 1.07 -7.47 0.99
N GLY A 250 1.63 -8.19 0.03
CA GLY A 250 0.87 -8.70 -1.11
C GLY A 250 0.19 -10.03 -0.80
N GLY A 251 -0.95 -10.30 -1.43
CA GLY A 251 -1.67 -11.58 -1.30
C GLY A 251 -1.01 -12.72 -2.07
N GLY A 252 -1.33 -13.96 -1.72
CA GLY A 252 -0.90 -15.15 -2.46
C GLY A 252 -1.67 -15.33 -3.76
N GLY A 253 -1.03 -15.86 -4.80
CA GLY A 253 -1.69 -16.26 -6.04
C GLY A 253 -2.50 -17.55 -5.88
N GLY A 254 -3.53 -17.73 -6.70
CA GLY A 254 -4.30 -18.98 -6.76
C GLY A 254 -3.63 -20.04 -7.63
N GLU A 255 -3.95 -21.29 -7.38
CA GLU A 255 -3.55 -22.44 -8.19
C GLU A 255 -4.32 -22.47 -9.53
N GLY A 256 -3.69 -22.96 -10.60
CA GLY A 256 -4.39 -23.28 -11.85
C GLY A 256 -5.14 -24.62 -11.82
N GLY A 257 -5.96 -24.86 -12.83
CA GLY A 257 -6.64 -26.14 -13.07
C GLY A 257 -8.01 -26.29 -12.43
N ALA A 258 -8.61 -27.47 -12.61
CA ALA A 258 -9.94 -27.75 -12.08
C ALA A 258 -9.89 -27.87 -10.56
N ASN A 259 -10.74 -27.10 -9.88
CA ASN A 259 -10.75 -26.99 -8.41
C ASN A 259 -9.42 -26.48 -7.83
N GLY A 260 -8.76 -25.56 -8.53
CA GLY A 260 -7.56 -24.90 -8.05
C GLY A 260 -7.78 -24.26 -6.68
N VAL A 261 -6.80 -24.40 -5.80
CA VAL A 261 -6.84 -23.81 -4.46
C VAL A 261 -6.57 -22.32 -4.52
N VAL A 262 -7.30 -21.57 -3.70
CA VAL A 262 -7.12 -20.13 -3.54
C VAL A 262 -5.82 -19.86 -2.78
N GLY A 263 -5.11 -18.80 -3.14
CA GLY A 263 -4.03 -18.27 -2.29
C GLY A 263 -4.51 -17.85 -0.90
N LEU A 264 -3.57 -17.69 0.03
CA LEU A 264 -3.85 -17.20 1.37
C LEU A 264 -3.86 -15.68 1.44
N GLU A 265 -4.59 -15.15 2.42
CA GLU A 265 -4.59 -13.73 2.77
C GLU A 265 -3.38 -13.40 3.67
N PRO A 266 -2.77 -12.21 3.56
CA PRO A 266 -1.73 -11.78 4.49
C PRO A 266 -2.30 -11.56 5.90
N PHE A 267 -1.74 -12.25 6.90
CA PHE A 267 -2.21 -12.15 8.30
C PHE A 267 -1.16 -11.60 9.29
N ALA A 268 0.09 -11.46 8.87
CA ALA A 268 1.19 -10.96 9.68
C ALA A 268 2.22 -10.20 8.82
N ALA A 269 3.03 -9.35 9.46
CA ALA A 269 4.03 -8.53 8.77
C ALA A 269 5.16 -9.34 8.12
N THR A 270 5.68 -10.36 8.79
CA THR A 270 6.88 -11.11 8.34
C THR A 270 6.58 -12.32 7.47
N ASN A 271 5.32 -12.77 7.42
CA ASN A 271 4.96 -14.01 6.76
C ASN A 271 4.33 -13.69 5.41
N ALA A 272 4.98 -14.17 4.35
CA ALA A 272 4.40 -14.13 3.01
C ALA A 272 3.07 -14.89 3.00
N ALA A 273 2.07 -14.32 2.34
CA ALA A 273 0.85 -15.04 2.04
C ALA A 273 1.16 -16.17 1.05
N LEU A 274 0.89 -17.41 1.43
CA LEU A 274 1.20 -18.56 0.58
C LEU A 274 0.29 -18.59 -0.65
N GLY A 275 0.84 -19.03 -1.79
CA GLY A 275 0.02 -19.37 -2.95
C GLY A 275 -0.81 -20.64 -2.72
N GLY A 276 -1.86 -20.82 -3.53
CA GLY A 276 -2.66 -22.04 -3.51
C GLY A 276 -1.89 -23.24 -4.09
N SER A 277 -2.04 -24.41 -3.49
CA SER A 277 -1.40 -25.65 -3.93
C SER A 277 -2.17 -26.88 -3.42
N ALA A 278 -2.70 -27.72 -4.30
CA ALA A 278 -3.25 -29.03 -3.93
C ALA A 278 -3.35 -30.06 -5.07
N ASN A 279 -3.47 -29.65 -6.34
CA ASN A 279 -3.76 -30.54 -7.46
C ASN A 279 -2.63 -30.56 -8.50
N ALA A 280 -2.91 -31.11 -9.69
CA ALA A 280 -1.97 -31.22 -10.80
C ALA A 280 -1.76 -29.91 -11.59
N GLY A 281 -2.41 -28.81 -11.18
CA GLY A 281 -2.21 -27.50 -11.78
C GLY A 281 -0.93 -26.83 -11.31
N GLY A 282 -0.64 -25.65 -11.87
CA GLY A 282 0.47 -24.82 -11.42
C GLY A 282 0.12 -24.16 -10.10
N ASP A 283 0.98 -24.36 -9.09
CA ASP A 283 0.87 -23.69 -7.80
C ASP A 283 0.90 -22.17 -7.93
N GLY A 284 0.12 -21.49 -7.09
CA GLY A 284 0.17 -20.05 -6.95
C GLY A 284 1.49 -19.56 -6.36
N GLY A 285 1.93 -18.37 -6.76
CA GLY A 285 3.09 -17.70 -6.18
C GLY A 285 2.77 -17.06 -4.82
N ASN A 286 3.72 -17.14 -3.88
CA ASN A 286 3.62 -16.45 -2.61
C ASN A 286 3.63 -14.92 -2.77
N GLY A 287 2.86 -14.21 -1.95
CA GLY A 287 2.90 -12.75 -1.87
C GLY A 287 4.18 -12.22 -1.23
N SER A 288 4.41 -10.92 -1.36
CA SER A 288 5.52 -10.20 -0.71
C SER A 288 5.33 -10.07 0.81
N ALA A 289 6.44 -10.07 1.56
CA ALA A 289 6.47 -9.78 3.00
C ALA A 289 7.90 -9.48 3.50
N GLY A 290 8.01 -8.83 4.65
CA GLY A 290 9.27 -8.43 5.27
C GLY A 290 10.14 -7.58 4.35
N THR A 291 11.36 -8.05 4.10
CA THR A 291 12.31 -7.42 3.18
C THR A 291 12.08 -7.78 1.72
N THR A 292 11.31 -8.84 1.45
CA THR A 292 11.02 -9.30 0.09
C THR A 292 9.87 -8.49 -0.49
N ARG A 293 10.21 -7.46 -1.27
CA ARG A 293 9.22 -6.57 -1.87
C ARG A 293 8.48 -7.19 -3.07
N ALA A 294 9.14 -8.07 -3.80
CA ALA A 294 8.53 -8.71 -4.96
C ALA A 294 7.62 -9.89 -4.54
N GLY A 295 6.52 -10.08 -5.26
CA GLY A 295 5.77 -11.34 -5.20
C GLY A 295 6.49 -12.46 -5.96
N ALA A 296 6.28 -13.71 -5.58
CA ALA A 296 6.83 -14.85 -6.29
C ALA A 296 6.02 -15.17 -7.55
N LYS A 297 6.71 -15.66 -8.59
CA LYS A 297 6.09 -16.19 -9.81
C LYS A 297 5.23 -17.42 -9.48
N GLY A 298 4.08 -17.59 -10.16
CA GLY A 298 3.31 -18.85 -10.13
C GLY A 298 3.98 -19.97 -10.92
N SER A 299 3.80 -21.22 -10.50
CA SER A 299 4.43 -22.38 -11.15
C SER A 299 3.89 -22.62 -12.56
N ASP A 300 4.78 -23.05 -13.46
CA ASP A 300 4.44 -23.46 -14.81
C ASP A 300 3.91 -24.91 -14.79
N ALA A 301 2.78 -25.16 -15.45
CA ALA A 301 2.19 -26.51 -15.56
C ALA A 301 1.25 -26.59 -16.78
N ALA A 302 0.40 -27.62 -16.86
CA ALA A 302 -0.66 -27.67 -17.88
C ALA A 302 -1.62 -26.47 -17.76
N THR A 303 -1.85 -26.01 -16.53
CA THR A 303 -2.55 -24.77 -16.18
C THR A 303 -1.64 -23.94 -15.29
N GLY A 304 -1.37 -22.69 -15.64
CA GLY A 304 -0.44 -21.84 -14.89
C GLY A 304 -1.02 -21.36 -13.58
N GLY A 305 -0.20 -21.33 -12.53
CA GLY A 305 -0.55 -20.73 -11.25
C GLY A 305 -0.50 -19.20 -11.30
N GLY A 306 -1.34 -18.52 -10.51
CA GLY A 306 -1.32 -17.07 -10.40
C GLY A 306 -0.07 -16.55 -9.69
N GLY A 307 0.46 -15.41 -10.09
CA GLY A 307 1.59 -14.77 -9.43
C GLY A 307 1.21 -14.11 -8.10
N GLY A 308 2.14 -14.07 -7.13
CA GLY A 308 1.91 -13.41 -5.84
C GLY A 308 1.94 -11.88 -5.93
N GLY A 309 1.24 -11.20 -5.02
CA GLY A 309 1.17 -9.74 -4.98
C GLY A 309 2.47 -9.09 -4.51
N GLY A 310 2.83 -7.96 -5.14
CA GLY A 310 3.97 -7.12 -4.72
C GLY A 310 3.68 -6.32 -3.45
N ALA A 311 4.73 -5.81 -2.82
CA ALA A 311 4.60 -5.08 -1.56
C ALA A 311 3.95 -3.71 -1.78
N GLY A 312 3.30 -3.21 -0.74
CA GLY A 312 2.84 -1.83 -0.65
C GLY A 312 3.97 -0.84 -0.39
N VAL A 313 3.62 0.32 0.16
CA VAL A 313 4.57 1.36 0.55
C VAL A 313 4.26 1.84 1.96
N ILE A 314 5.31 1.99 2.77
CA ILE A 314 5.25 2.60 4.09
C ILE A 314 6.15 3.83 4.08
N THR A 315 5.62 5.00 4.40
CA THR A 315 6.38 6.26 4.49
C THR A 315 6.32 6.83 5.91
N LEU A 316 7.41 7.48 6.33
CA LEU A 316 7.57 8.07 7.66
C LEU A 316 8.05 9.51 7.53
N ILE A 317 7.35 10.49 8.12
CA ILE A 317 7.65 11.91 7.94
C ILE A 317 7.52 12.72 9.24
N PRO A 318 8.49 13.60 9.53
CA PRO A 318 9.78 13.18 10.08
C PRO A 318 9.55 12.55 11.46
N ALA A 319 9.80 11.25 11.60
CA ALA A 319 9.57 10.55 12.86
C ALA A 319 10.77 9.69 13.23
N GLN A 320 11.18 9.77 14.49
CA GLN A 320 11.89 8.65 15.09
C GLN A 320 10.86 7.53 15.29
N VAL A 321 11.11 6.38 14.65
CA VAL A 321 10.33 5.17 14.88
C VAL A 321 11.06 4.32 15.90
N THR A 322 10.35 3.88 16.94
CA THR A 322 10.86 2.93 17.91
C THR A 322 10.02 1.66 17.96
N GLY A 323 10.69 0.51 18.05
CA GLY A 323 10.05 -0.80 18.19
C GLY A 323 9.41 -1.37 16.92
N GLY A 324 8.71 -2.50 17.12
CA GLY A 324 7.75 -3.09 16.18
C GLY A 324 8.33 -3.65 14.88
N VAL A 325 7.45 -4.22 14.06
CA VAL A 325 7.78 -4.71 12.72
C VAL A 325 7.04 -3.91 11.66
N LEU A 326 7.79 -3.36 10.72
CA LEU A 326 7.29 -2.68 9.53
C LEU A 326 7.54 -3.55 8.30
N SER A 327 6.49 -3.86 7.53
CA SER A 327 6.60 -4.65 6.30
C SER A 327 5.77 -4.06 5.15
N PRO A 328 6.37 -3.62 4.04
CA PRO A 328 7.81 -3.62 3.78
C PRO A 328 8.57 -2.64 4.67
N ALA A 329 9.90 -2.69 4.63
CA ALA A 329 10.73 -1.65 5.24
C ALA A 329 10.33 -0.27 4.66
N PRO A 330 10.18 0.78 5.51
CA PRO A 330 9.79 2.10 5.06
C PRO A 330 10.71 2.68 3.98
N THR A 331 10.16 3.57 3.14
CA THR A 331 10.89 4.33 2.10
C THR A 331 11.01 5.79 2.47
#